data_AF-A0A316AGS9-F1
#
_entry.id   AF-A0A316AGS9-F1
#
_cell.length_a   1.000
_cell.length_b   1.000
_cell.length_c   1.000
_cell.angle_alpha   90.00
_cell.angle_beta   90.00
_cell.angle_gamma   90.00
#
_symmetry.space_group_name_H-M   'P 1'
#
loop_
_entity.id
_entity.type
_entity.pdbx_description
1 polymer ?
#
loop_
_entity_poly.entity_id
_entity_poly.type
_entity_poly.pdbx_seq_one_letter_code
_entity_poly.pdbx_strand_id
1 'polypeptide(L)'
;MTGPTPDPRFTASLRAALVNEVRTTTAARTPRRWRPAAVAGAGAVVVALTGGSIAVAEGLVPLPFRTGGSYDVALGSGVPTTHVGSLTVPVDDMPKGTNGVRFEVACLSPGTITYPDGAGLTCDAADASAGSRSLYTADLSSEKGPLAFDVTPGMRWTLELTWLRRSPTDWQTNARGETSGVTKPGGSSPDLVAAIATNGAQGYYRASEYAALTPQPRNPEEAARWGRLPSRTVTIPVYASDGTTVLGEFELTVHSPDGVAPAATNGETEPPRQGSASTS
;
A
#
# COMPACT_ATOMS: atom_id res chain seq x y z
N MET A 1 3.72 44.23 8.05
CA MET A 1 4.28 42.90 8.40
C MET A 1 4.48 42.14 7.10
N THR A 2 5.70 42.12 6.59
CA THR A 2 6.09 41.40 5.37
C THR A 2 6.53 40.00 5.77
N GLY A 3 5.80 38.97 5.31
CA GLY A 3 6.15 37.57 5.57
C GLY A 3 7.48 37.19 4.91
N PRO A 4 8.16 36.14 5.39
CA PRO A 4 9.42 35.69 4.81
C PRO A 4 9.19 35.28 3.34
N THR A 5 9.83 36.00 2.43
CA THR A 5 9.88 35.63 1.02
C THR A 5 10.73 34.38 0.84
N PRO A 6 10.24 33.33 0.14
CA PRO A 6 11.02 32.13 -0.14
C PRO A 6 12.33 32.46 -0.86
N ASP A 7 13.38 31.70 -0.55
CA ASP A 7 14.69 31.86 -1.16
C ASP A 7 14.60 31.75 -2.71
N PRO A 8 15.23 32.66 -3.47
CA PRO A 8 15.16 32.66 -4.93
C PRO A 8 15.73 31.39 -5.59
N ARG A 9 16.73 30.75 -4.97
CA ARG A 9 17.32 29.50 -5.48
C ARG A 9 16.38 28.33 -5.26
N PHE A 10 15.68 28.29 -4.12
CA PHE A 10 14.61 27.32 -3.88
C PHE A 10 13.45 27.47 -4.87
N THR A 11 13.05 28.72 -5.16
CA THR A 11 11.98 28.99 -6.14
C THR A 11 12.41 28.59 -7.56
N ALA A 12 13.67 28.82 -7.91
CA ALA A 12 14.23 28.43 -9.21
C ALA A 12 14.35 26.91 -9.35
N SER A 13 14.79 26.20 -8.31
CA SER A 13 14.89 24.73 -8.34
C SER A 13 13.53 24.06 -8.37
N LEU A 14 12.55 24.58 -7.63
CA LEU A 14 11.17 24.09 -7.67
C LEU A 14 10.54 24.28 -9.05
N ARG A 15 10.75 25.46 -9.67
CA ARG A 15 10.29 25.73 -11.04
C ARG A 15 10.99 24.81 -12.05
N ALA A 16 12.29 24.57 -11.91
CA ALA A 16 13.03 23.67 -12.79
C ALA A 16 12.55 22.21 -12.67
N ALA A 17 12.28 21.74 -11.46
CA ALA A 17 11.72 20.42 -11.20
C ALA A 17 10.31 20.28 -11.82
N LEU A 18 9.43 21.28 -11.64
CA LEU A 18 8.09 21.26 -12.23
C LEU A 18 8.13 21.27 -13.77
N VAL A 19 9.01 22.06 -14.38
CA VAL A 19 9.15 22.13 -15.84
C VAL A 19 9.70 20.82 -16.40
N ASN A 20 10.61 20.15 -15.68
CA ASN A 20 11.12 18.86 -16.07
C ASN A 20 10.02 17.79 -16.03
N GLU A 21 9.19 17.80 -14.97
CA GLU A 21 8.07 16.86 -14.81
C GLU A 21 6.97 17.04 -15.87
N VAL A 22 6.66 18.30 -16.24
CA VAL A 22 5.71 18.57 -17.33
C VAL A 22 6.27 18.11 -18.68
N ARG A 23 7.58 18.27 -18.92
CA ARG A 23 8.21 17.82 -20.17
C ARG A 23 8.26 16.30 -20.29
N THR A 24 8.55 15.58 -19.21
CA THR A 24 8.55 14.10 -19.19
C THR A 24 7.14 13.54 -19.40
N THR A 25 6.13 14.13 -18.75
CA THR A 25 4.72 13.72 -18.93
C THR A 25 4.15 14.06 -20.31
N THR A 26 4.56 15.17 -20.92
CA THR A 26 4.09 15.55 -22.27
C THR A 26 4.80 14.77 -23.38
N ALA A 27 6.07 14.37 -23.17
CA ALA A 27 6.83 13.55 -24.12
C ALA A 27 6.32 12.11 -24.25
N ALA A 28 5.48 11.64 -23.33
CA ALA A 28 4.86 10.30 -23.38
C ALA A 28 3.68 10.18 -24.36
N ARG A 29 3.29 11.24 -25.09
CA ARG A 29 2.15 11.26 -26.02
C ARG A 29 2.49 11.14 -27.51
N THR A 30 3.67 10.67 -27.88
CA THR A 30 3.96 10.31 -29.28
C THR A 30 3.90 8.80 -29.50
N PRO A 31 3.07 8.29 -30.43
CA PRO A 31 3.14 6.89 -30.80
C PRO A 31 4.34 6.69 -31.72
N ARG A 32 5.17 5.66 -31.44
CA ARG A 32 5.65 4.65 -32.42
C ARG A 32 7.09 4.14 -32.17
N ARG A 33 7.13 2.80 -32.21
CA ARG A 33 8.23 1.85 -32.53
C ARG A 33 9.14 1.37 -31.39
N TRP A 34 8.89 0.10 -31.08
CA TRP A 34 9.64 -0.81 -30.25
C TRP A 34 11.14 -0.82 -30.56
N ARG A 35 11.94 -0.68 -29.51
CA ARG A 35 13.26 -1.32 -29.36
C ARG A 35 13.41 -1.75 -27.90
N PRO A 36 13.81 -3.00 -27.62
CA PRO A 36 14.07 -3.43 -26.25
C PRO A 36 15.41 -2.84 -25.81
N ALA A 37 15.38 -1.91 -24.86
CA ALA A 37 16.56 -1.45 -24.15
C ALA A 37 16.41 -1.83 -22.69
N ALA A 38 17.43 -2.54 -22.19
CA ALA A 38 17.55 -3.04 -20.84
C ALA A 38 17.27 -1.95 -19.80
N VAL A 39 16.30 -2.20 -18.92
CA VAL A 39 16.06 -1.37 -17.74
C VAL A 39 17.11 -1.76 -16.71
N ALA A 40 18.19 -0.99 -16.68
CA ALA A 40 19.07 -0.91 -15.52
C ALA A 40 18.29 -0.33 -14.34
N GLY A 41 18.48 -0.94 -13.17
CA GLY A 41 17.66 -0.76 -11.98
C GLY A 41 17.52 0.68 -11.51
N ALA A 42 16.29 0.99 -11.08
CA ALA A 42 15.98 2.05 -10.14
C ALA A 42 15.10 1.41 -9.06
N GLY A 43 15.44 1.68 -7.80
CA GLY A 43 14.99 0.96 -6.61
C GLY A 43 13.49 0.78 -6.51
N ALA A 44 13.10 -0.45 -6.17
CA ALA A 44 11.77 -0.76 -5.71
C ALA A 44 11.53 -0.05 -4.38
N VAL A 45 10.76 1.05 -4.40
CA VAL A 45 10.06 1.52 -3.21
C VAL A 45 8.97 0.50 -2.95
N VAL A 46 9.24 -0.46 -2.06
CA VAL A 46 8.22 -1.36 -1.54
C VAL A 46 7.31 -0.51 -0.65
N VAL A 47 6.20 -0.05 -1.21
CA VAL A 47 5.09 0.50 -0.43
C VAL A 47 4.44 -0.68 0.26
N ALA A 48 4.73 -0.87 1.54
CA ALA A 48 4.02 -1.83 2.39
C ALA A 48 2.55 -1.37 2.51
N LEU A 49 1.66 -1.99 1.73
CA LEU A 49 0.23 -1.68 1.63
C LEU A 49 -0.61 -2.25 2.79
N THR A 50 -0.04 -2.31 3.99
CA THR A 50 -0.80 -2.63 5.21
C THR A 50 -0.99 -1.34 6.01
N GLY A 51 -2.12 -0.64 5.79
CA GLY A 51 -2.54 0.48 6.64
C GLY A 51 -1.62 1.71 6.64
N GLY A 52 -0.83 1.90 5.58
CA GLY A 52 0.22 2.91 5.49
C GLY A 52 -0.31 4.34 5.60
N SER A 53 0.08 5.00 6.68
CA SER A 53 -0.09 6.44 6.89
C SER A 53 0.72 7.20 5.83
N ILE A 54 0.07 8.05 5.06
CA ILE A 54 0.71 8.84 4.01
C ILE A 54 1.10 10.22 4.56
N ALA A 55 2.39 10.55 4.48
CA ALA A 55 2.85 11.93 4.65
C ALA A 55 2.35 12.76 3.47
N VAL A 56 1.21 13.40 3.59
CA VAL A 56 0.67 14.26 2.54
C VAL A 56 1.33 15.63 2.63
N ALA A 57 2.44 15.80 1.91
CA ALA A 57 2.57 17.05 1.16
C ALA A 57 1.51 16.98 0.03
N GLU A 58 0.70 18.02 -0.10
CA GLU A 58 -0.30 18.08 -1.17
C GLU A 58 0.33 17.71 -2.52
N GLY A 59 -0.27 16.77 -3.27
CA GLY A 59 0.18 16.42 -4.63
C GLY A 59 1.02 15.15 -4.85
N LEU A 60 1.65 14.53 -3.84
CA LEU A 60 2.64 13.44 -4.10
C LEU A 60 2.12 11.99 -4.16
N VAL A 61 0.94 11.67 -3.61
CA VAL A 61 0.34 10.32 -3.74
C VAL A 61 -0.68 10.32 -4.88
N PRO A 62 -0.58 9.46 -5.90
CA PRO A 62 -1.61 9.36 -6.93
C PRO A 62 -2.90 8.72 -6.38
N LEU A 63 -4.07 9.15 -6.89
CA LEU A 63 -5.28 8.33 -6.79
C LEU A 63 -4.97 6.98 -7.44
N PRO A 64 -5.36 5.85 -6.84
CA PRO A 64 -6.46 5.60 -5.88
C PRO A 64 -6.12 5.67 -4.39
N PHE A 65 -4.85 5.84 -4.01
CA PHE A 65 -4.38 5.57 -2.63
C PHE A 65 -4.65 6.70 -1.62
N ARG A 66 -5.38 7.76 -2.01
CA ARG A 66 -5.69 8.91 -1.13
C ARG A 66 -6.99 8.76 -0.35
N THR A 67 -7.92 7.93 -0.82
CA THR A 67 -9.29 7.86 -0.31
C THR A 67 -9.42 6.68 0.63
N GLY A 68 -10.13 6.84 1.76
CA GLY A 68 -10.20 5.81 2.79
C GLY A 68 -8.95 5.63 3.65
N GLY A 69 -7.86 6.36 3.37
CA GLY A 69 -6.64 6.34 4.17
C GLY A 69 -6.71 7.29 5.36
N SER A 70 -5.57 7.63 5.93
CA SER A 70 -5.42 8.76 6.86
C SER A 70 -4.53 9.83 6.24
N TYR A 71 -4.81 11.10 6.51
CA TYR A 71 -3.77 12.12 6.37
C TYR A 71 -3.08 12.31 7.70
N ASP A 72 -1.76 12.48 7.63
CA ASP A 72 -0.91 12.65 8.79
C ASP A 72 -0.49 14.10 8.93
N VAL A 73 -0.70 14.68 10.11
CA VAL A 73 -0.13 15.97 10.52
C VAL A 73 0.97 15.71 11.54
N ALA A 74 2.20 16.08 11.20
CA ALA A 74 3.32 16.02 12.15
C ALA A 74 3.10 17.05 13.27
N LEU A 75 3.13 16.57 14.51
CA LEU A 75 3.02 17.39 15.72
C LEU A 75 4.40 17.74 16.30
N GLY A 76 5.41 16.96 15.94
CA GLY A 76 6.81 17.18 16.30
C GLY A 76 7.67 15.98 15.93
N SER A 77 8.94 16.21 15.61
CA SER A 77 9.94 15.16 15.36
C SER A 77 11.04 15.20 16.41
N GLY A 78 11.52 14.02 16.77
CA GLY A 78 12.75 13.84 17.54
C GLY A 78 13.97 14.02 16.63
N VAL A 79 15.13 14.14 17.25
CA VAL A 79 16.41 14.07 16.54
C VAL A 79 16.78 12.59 16.36
N PRO A 80 17.36 12.17 15.23
CA PRO A 80 17.91 10.83 15.08
C PRO A 80 18.87 10.49 16.23
N THR A 81 18.64 9.36 16.89
CA THR A 81 19.47 8.87 17.99
C THR A 81 19.97 7.45 17.69
N THR A 82 21.21 7.17 18.06
CA THR A 82 21.84 5.86 17.83
C THR A 82 21.72 4.99 19.09
N HIS A 83 21.30 3.75 18.90
CA HIS A 83 21.05 2.78 19.96
C HIS A 83 21.78 1.46 19.71
N VAL A 84 21.88 0.65 20.77
CA VAL A 84 22.44 -0.70 20.75
C VAL A 84 21.47 -1.63 21.47
N GLY A 85 20.97 -2.66 20.77
CA GLY A 85 19.95 -3.57 21.32
C GLY A 85 18.60 -2.89 21.54
N SER A 86 17.77 -3.52 22.38
CA SER A 86 16.39 -3.11 22.64
C SER A 86 16.29 -1.73 23.30
N LEU A 87 15.21 -1.00 23.02
CA LEU A 87 14.97 0.35 23.51
C LEU A 87 13.54 0.48 24.02
N THR A 88 13.36 1.24 25.11
CA THR A 88 12.04 1.65 25.57
C THR A 88 11.96 3.17 25.56
N VAL A 89 11.03 3.72 24.78
CA VAL A 89 10.80 5.16 24.68
C VAL A 89 9.61 5.53 25.58
N PRO A 90 9.79 6.36 26.61
CA PRO A 90 8.67 6.85 27.40
C PRO A 90 7.78 7.76 26.56
N VAL A 91 6.46 7.67 26.76
CA VAL A 91 5.45 8.44 26.01
C VAL A 91 4.91 9.63 26.80
N ASP A 92 5.54 9.94 27.94
CA ASP A 92 5.01 10.89 28.93
C ASP A 92 4.91 12.33 28.38
N ASP A 93 5.78 12.68 27.43
CA ASP A 93 5.80 13.99 26.76
C ASP A 93 5.07 14.00 25.41
N MET A 94 4.19 13.03 25.15
CA MET A 94 3.44 12.94 23.91
C MET A 94 2.58 14.21 23.68
N PRO A 95 2.73 14.90 22.54
CA PRO A 95 1.91 16.07 22.23
C PRO A 95 0.41 15.75 22.28
N LYS A 96 -0.40 16.68 22.78
CA LYS A 96 -1.87 16.51 22.83
C LYS A 96 -2.44 16.30 21.42
N GLY A 97 -3.33 15.32 21.30
CA GLY A 97 -3.97 14.96 20.03
C GLY A 97 -3.14 14.03 19.15
N THR A 98 -2.02 13.52 19.65
CA THR A 98 -1.29 12.41 19.01
C THR A 98 -2.12 11.14 19.05
N ASN A 99 -2.22 10.47 17.91
CA ASN A 99 -2.84 9.15 17.77
C ASN A 99 -2.06 8.25 16.78
N GLY A 100 -0.85 8.67 16.39
CA GLY A 100 0.08 7.84 15.63
C GLY A 100 1.50 8.30 15.85
N VAL A 101 2.44 7.42 15.50
CA VAL A 101 3.87 7.71 15.54
C VAL A 101 4.54 7.10 14.33
N ARG A 102 5.43 7.86 13.70
CA ARG A 102 6.28 7.40 12.61
C ARG A 102 7.67 7.15 13.14
N PHE A 103 8.20 5.99 12.79
CA PHE A 103 9.57 5.57 13.06
C PHE A 103 10.34 5.58 11.76
N GLU A 104 11.40 6.37 11.71
CA GLU A 104 12.41 6.28 10.66
C GLU A 104 13.64 5.59 11.26
N VAL A 105 13.92 4.39 10.77
CA VAL A 105 14.95 3.51 11.30
C VAL A 105 16.03 3.31 10.25
N ALA A 106 17.29 3.55 10.61
CA ALA A 106 18.43 3.14 9.80
C ALA A 106 19.23 2.06 10.53
N CYS A 107 19.41 0.92 9.88
CA CYS A 107 20.24 -0.16 10.39
C CYS A 107 21.72 0.16 10.22
N LEU A 108 22.52 -0.02 11.28
CA LEU A 108 23.98 0.16 11.24
C LEU A 108 24.72 -1.18 11.36
N SER A 109 24.03 -2.24 11.75
CA SER A 109 24.51 -3.62 11.71
C SER A 109 23.35 -4.57 11.37
N PRO A 110 23.64 -5.80 10.90
CA PRO A 110 22.61 -6.80 10.66
C PRO A 110 21.84 -7.17 11.94
N GLY A 111 20.57 -7.53 11.78
CA GLY A 111 19.71 -7.99 12.87
C GLY A 111 18.24 -7.73 12.57
N THR A 112 17.40 -8.01 13.57
CA THR A 112 15.95 -7.82 13.52
C THR A 112 15.51 -6.85 14.60
N ILE A 113 14.57 -5.98 14.23
CA ILE A 113 13.88 -5.01 15.08
C ILE A 113 12.39 -5.36 15.05
N THR A 114 11.78 -5.53 16.22
CA THR A 114 10.34 -5.67 16.41
C THR A 114 9.81 -4.37 17.01
N TYR A 115 8.85 -3.76 16.33
CA TYR A 115 8.15 -2.56 16.74
C TYR A 115 7.17 -2.83 17.91
N PRO A 116 6.71 -1.79 18.63
CA PRO A 116 5.80 -1.94 19.77
C PRO A 116 4.52 -2.73 19.49
N ASP A 117 3.99 -2.62 18.27
CA ASP A 117 2.78 -3.30 17.81
C ASP A 117 3.03 -4.73 17.30
N GLY A 118 4.26 -5.22 17.40
CA GLY A 118 4.70 -6.54 16.96
C GLY A 118 5.10 -6.62 15.49
N ALA A 119 4.99 -5.53 14.71
CA ALA A 119 5.55 -5.51 13.36
C ALA A 119 7.08 -5.69 13.39
N GLY A 120 7.68 -6.21 12.32
CA GLY A 120 9.11 -6.53 12.28
C GLY A 120 9.85 -5.91 11.09
N LEU A 121 11.12 -5.59 11.30
CA LEU A 121 12.09 -5.20 10.28
C LEU A 121 13.32 -6.10 10.42
N THR A 122 13.73 -6.74 9.34
CA THR A 122 14.98 -7.50 9.27
C THR A 122 15.94 -6.75 8.36
N CYS A 123 17.17 -6.56 8.83
CA CYS A 123 18.25 -5.90 8.12
C CYS A 123 19.41 -6.87 7.92
N ASP A 124 19.91 -6.97 6.69
CA ASP A 124 21.13 -7.72 6.38
C ASP A 124 22.38 -6.80 6.34
N ALA A 125 23.52 -7.36 5.95
CA ALA A 125 24.77 -6.60 5.84
C ALA A 125 24.77 -5.58 4.70
N ALA A 126 24.01 -5.83 3.63
CA ALA A 126 23.86 -4.89 2.53
C ALA A 126 23.03 -3.68 2.98
N ASP A 127 21.93 -3.91 3.71
CA ASP A 127 21.11 -2.83 4.27
C ASP A 127 21.90 -1.91 5.21
N ALA A 128 22.70 -2.51 6.09
CA ALA A 128 23.53 -1.79 7.05
C ALA A 128 24.64 -0.96 6.39
N SER A 129 25.21 -1.44 5.28
CA SER A 129 26.27 -0.74 4.56
C SER A 129 25.75 0.30 3.57
N ALA A 130 24.55 0.12 3.04
CA ALA A 130 23.88 1.09 2.18
C ALA A 130 23.32 2.29 2.94
N GLY A 131 23.18 2.20 4.26
CA GLY A 131 22.50 3.22 5.06
C GLY A 131 20.99 3.28 4.76
N SER A 132 20.41 2.15 4.35
CA SER A 132 18.99 2.04 4.04
C SER A 132 18.14 2.49 5.23
N ARG A 133 17.12 3.28 4.95
CA ARG A 133 16.15 3.73 5.96
C ARG A 133 14.81 3.06 5.73
N SER A 134 14.27 2.51 6.81
CA SER A 134 12.91 1.99 6.86
C SER A 134 12.00 3.03 7.49
N LEU A 135 10.83 3.24 6.87
CA LEU A 135 9.79 4.10 7.38
C LEU A 135 8.62 3.22 7.83
N TYR A 136 8.27 3.30 9.11
CA TYR A 136 7.10 2.61 9.65
C TYR A 136 6.20 3.60 10.37
N THR A 137 4.88 3.43 10.30
CA THR A 137 3.95 4.26 11.06
C THR A 137 2.97 3.39 11.82
N ALA A 138 3.02 3.48 13.16
CA ALA A 138 2.13 2.78 14.06
C ALA A 138 0.92 3.64 14.45
N ASP A 139 -0.19 2.97 14.77
CA ASP A 139 -1.37 3.59 15.38
C ASP A 139 -1.24 3.52 16.90
N LEU A 140 -1.35 4.67 17.56
CA LEU A 140 -1.23 4.75 19.03
C LEU A 140 -2.59 4.73 19.72
N SER A 141 -3.69 4.61 18.99
CA SER A 141 -5.03 4.55 19.60
C SER A 141 -5.23 3.33 20.49
N SER A 142 -4.55 2.22 20.22
CA SER A 142 -4.58 0.99 21.03
C SER A 142 -3.45 0.86 22.05
N GLU A 143 -2.35 1.59 21.89
CA GLU A 143 -1.19 1.50 22.79
C GLU A 143 -1.27 2.52 23.92
N LYS A 144 -1.24 2.03 25.17
CA LYS A 144 -1.34 2.87 26.37
C LYS A 144 -0.08 2.84 27.25
N GLY A 145 1.02 2.35 26.71
CA GLY A 145 2.27 2.13 27.45
C GLY A 145 3.49 2.66 26.71
N PRO A 146 4.68 2.58 27.32
CA PRO A 146 5.93 2.97 26.66
C PRO A 146 6.15 2.18 25.37
N LEU A 147 6.74 2.83 24.38
CA LEU A 147 7.05 2.22 23.09
C LEU A 147 8.26 1.32 23.26
N ALA A 148 8.04 0.01 23.33
CA ALA A 148 9.08 -0.99 23.51
C ALA A 148 9.50 -1.58 22.14
N PHE A 149 10.76 -1.41 21.81
CA PHE A 149 11.39 -2.03 20.64
C PHE A 149 12.19 -3.23 21.11
N ASP A 150 11.87 -4.42 20.59
CA ASP A 150 12.67 -5.61 20.82
C ASP A 150 13.67 -5.77 19.68
N VAL A 151 14.96 -5.77 19.98
CA VAL A 151 16.01 -5.71 18.97
C VAL A 151 17.06 -6.75 19.28
N THR A 152 17.60 -7.36 18.23
CA THR A 152 18.70 -8.32 18.33
C THR A 152 19.82 -7.77 19.23
N PRO A 153 20.27 -8.50 20.26
CA PRO A 153 21.30 -8.03 21.17
C PRO A 153 22.59 -7.60 20.43
N GLY A 154 23.09 -6.41 20.74
CA GLY A 154 24.31 -5.87 20.11
C GLY A 154 24.10 -5.23 18.74
N MET A 155 22.90 -5.30 18.16
CA MET A 155 22.59 -4.60 16.91
C MET A 155 22.63 -3.09 17.11
N ARG A 156 23.32 -2.39 16.21
CA ARG A 156 23.41 -0.94 16.16
C ARG A 156 22.40 -0.39 15.16
N TRP A 157 21.66 0.63 15.56
CA TRP A 157 20.62 1.22 14.72
C TRP A 157 20.36 2.67 15.12
N THR A 158 19.75 3.43 14.23
CA THR A 158 19.29 4.79 14.50
C THR A 158 17.78 4.85 14.46
N LEU A 159 17.20 5.68 15.31
CA LEU A 159 15.77 5.93 15.39
C LEU A 159 15.50 7.43 15.40
N GLU A 160 14.64 7.86 14.49
CA GLU A 160 13.96 9.15 14.53
C GLU A 160 12.46 8.89 14.70
N LEU A 161 11.86 9.51 15.73
CA LEU A 161 10.42 9.43 15.96
C LEU A 161 9.75 10.72 15.49
N THR A 162 8.59 10.61 14.86
CA THR A 162 7.70 11.75 14.59
C THR A 162 6.33 11.46 15.15
N TRP A 163 5.85 12.31 16.06
CA TRP A 163 4.49 12.25 16.59
C TRP A 163 3.50 12.77 15.55
N LEU A 164 2.42 12.03 15.34
CA LEU A 164 1.42 12.33 14.31
C LEU A 164 0.03 12.49 14.92
N ARG A 165 -0.70 13.47 14.40
CA ARG A 165 -2.15 13.44 14.40
C ARG A 165 -2.61 12.92 13.05
N ARG A 166 -3.12 11.70 13.06
CA ARG A 166 -3.76 11.02 11.94
C ARG A 166 -5.23 11.34 11.96
N SER A 167 -5.78 11.68 10.80
CA SER A 167 -7.21 11.87 10.63
C SER A 167 -7.70 11.03 9.47
N PRO A 168 -8.69 10.15 9.69
CA PRO A 168 -9.21 9.30 8.63
C PRO A 168 -9.85 10.17 7.55
N THR A 169 -9.69 9.74 6.31
CA THR A 169 -10.44 10.25 5.17
C THR A 169 -11.63 9.34 4.90
N ASP A 170 -12.68 9.93 4.36
CA ASP A 170 -13.81 9.14 3.88
C ASP A 170 -13.46 8.44 2.57
N TRP A 171 -14.17 7.35 2.30
CA TRP A 171 -14.13 6.74 0.97
C TRP A 171 -14.85 7.65 -0.01
N GLN A 172 -14.41 7.61 -1.26
CA GLN A 172 -15.17 8.23 -2.34
C GLN A 172 -16.33 7.30 -2.72
N THR A 173 -17.51 7.87 -2.92
CA THR A 173 -18.68 7.13 -3.40
C THR A 173 -18.97 7.52 -4.84
N ASN A 174 -19.12 6.53 -5.71
CA ASN A 174 -19.46 6.77 -7.11
C ASN A 174 -20.99 6.90 -7.33
N ALA A 175 -21.41 7.20 -8.55
CA ALA A 175 -22.83 7.37 -8.90
C ALA A 175 -23.69 6.10 -8.69
N ARG A 176 -23.07 4.93 -8.51
CA ARG A 176 -23.73 3.65 -8.22
C ARG A 176 -23.78 3.33 -6.73
N GLY A 177 -23.27 4.22 -5.88
CA GLY A 177 -23.24 4.03 -4.43
C GLY A 177 -22.09 3.15 -3.93
N GLU A 178 -21.18 2.69 -4.80
CA GLU A 178 -20.01 1.91 -4.38
C GLU A 178 -18.96 2.84 -3.75
N THR A 179 -18.37 2.38 -2.66
CA THR A 179 -17.26 3.04 -1.96
C THR A 179 -15.91 2.64 -2.56
N SER A 180 -14.99 3.59 -2.64
CA SER A 180 -13.66 3.41 -3.24
C SER A 180 -12.55 3.99 -2.37
N GLY A 181 -11.47 3.23 -2.22
CA GLY A 181 -10.28 3.66 -1.49
C GLY A 181 -9.41 2.51 -0.97
N VAL A 182 -8.65 2.80 0.08
CA VAL A 182 -7.88 1.81 0.82
C VAL A 182 -8.68 1.25 1.99
N THR A 183 -8.35 0.05 2.42
CA THR A 183 -8.86 -0.56 3.65
C THR A 183 -8.44 0.29 4.86
N LYS A 184 -9.40 0.61 5.73
CA LYS A 184 -9.16 1.40 6.93
C LYS A 184 -8.51 0.54 8.04
N PRO A 185 -7.78 1.17 8.98
CA PRO A 185 -7.40 0.53 10.23
C PRO A 185 -8.62 -0.10 10.90
N GLY A 186 -8.50 -1.33 11.42
CA GLY A 186 -9.61 -2.09 11.98
C GLY A 186 -10.36 -3.01 10.98
N GLY A 187 -9.94 -3.06 9.71
CA GLY A 187 -10.38 -4.07 8.75
C GLY A 187 -11.63 -3.72 7.95
N SER A 188 -12.20 -2.52 8.12
CA SER A 188 -13.28 -2.04 7.25
C SER A 188 -12.73 -1.79 5.83
N SER A 189 -13.34 -2.42 4.83
CA SER A 189 -12.91 -2.35 3.43
C SER A 189 -13.98 -1.67 2.56
N PRO A 190 -13.59 -0.85 1.57
CA PRO A 190 -14.51 -0.33 0.57
C PRO A 190 -14.95 -1.43 -0.41
N ASP A 191 -15.99 -1.14 -1.20
CA ASP A 191 -16.45 -2.02 -2.29
C ASP A 191 -15.40 -2.15 -3.40
N LEU A 192 -14.69 -1.06 -3.68
CA LEU A 192 -13.61 -0.92 -4.65
C LEU A 192 -12.30 -0.62 -3.90
N VAL A 193 -11.40 -1.61 -3.85
CA VAL A 193 -10.15 -1.54 -3.09
C VAL A 193 -8.98 -1.17 -4.02
N ALA A 194 -8.22 -0.16 -3.62
CA ALA A 194 -7.09 0.38 -4.39
C ALA A 194 -6.06 -0.70 -4.75
N ALA A 195 -5.64 -0.73 -6.02
CA ALA A 195 -4.61 -1.62 -6.53
C ALA A 195 -3.84 -1.05 -7.72
N ILE A 196 -2.71 -1.68 -8.01
CA ILE A 196 -1.89 -1.41 -9.20
C ILE A 196 -1.98 -2.65 -10.08
N ALA A 197 -2.48 -2.48 -11.30
CA ALA A 197 -2.55 -3.53 -12.30
C ALA A 197 -1.16 -3.96 -12.79
N THR A 198 -1.06 -5.13 -13.40
CA THR A 198 0.18 -5.68 -14.00
C THR A 198 0.79 -4.78 -15.08
N ASN A 199 -0.04 -3.94 -15.71
CA ASN A 199 0.39 -2.95 -16.70
C ASN A 199 0.80 -1.59 -16.07
N GLY A 200 0.85 -1.50 -14.74
CA GLY A 200 1.17 -0.27 -13.98
C GLY A 200 0.01 0.72 -13.84
N ALA A 201 -1.17 0.44 -14.40
CA ALA A 201 -2.33 1.29 -14.22
C ALA A 201 -2.83 1.22 -12.77
N GLN A 202 -3.15 2.38 -12.19
CA GLN A 202 -3.67 2.45 -10.83
C GLN A 202 -5.19 2.58 -10.86
N GLY A 203 -5.87 1.75 -10.06
CA GLY A 203 -7.32 1.69 -10.02
C GLY A 203 -7.80 0.89 -8.83
N TYR A 204 -8.91 0.18 -8.97
CA TYR A 204 -9.53 -0.54 -7.86
C TYR A 204 -9.98 -1.93 -8.30
N TYR A 205 -9.72 -2.97 -7.51
CA TYR A 205 -10.41 -4.24 -7.68
C TYR A 205 -11.67 -4.27 -6.81
N ARG A 206 -12.65 -5.09 -7.17
CA ARG A 206 -13.88 -5.24 -6.38
C ARG A 206 -13.67 -6.22 -5.22
N ALA A 207 -14.02 -5.81 -4.01
CA ALA A 207 -13.84 -6.61 -2.81
C ALA A 207 -14.58 -7.96 -2.87
N SER A 208 -15.77 -7.98 -3.48
CA SER A 208 -16.55 -9.22 -3.66
C SER A 208 -15.91 -10.21 -4.64
N GLU A 209 -15.26 -9.74 -5.71
CA GLU A 209 -14.53 -10.58 -6.66
C GLU A 209 -13.30 -11.21 -6.01
N TYR A 210 -12.57 -10.41 -5.23
CA TYR A 210 -11.46 -10.91 -4.41
C TYR A 210 -11.95 -11.99 -3.42
N ALA A 211 -12.99 -11.69 -2.63
CA ALA A 211 -13.54 -12.62 -1.64
C ALA A 211 -14.05 -13.93 -2.25
N ALA A 212 -14.61 -13.89 -3.47
CA ALA A 212 -15.05 -15.09 -4.18
C ALA A 212 -13.89 -16.02 -4.59
N LEU A 213 -12.71 -15.45 -4.87
CA LEU A 213 -11.52 -16.19 -5.26
C LEU A 213 -10.62 -16.58 -4.08
N THR A 214 -10.72 -15.87 -2.97
CA THR A 214 -9.97 -16.14 -1.74
C THR A 214 -10.93 -16.42 -0.56
N PRO A 215 -11.66 -17.55 -0.59
CA PRO A 215 -12.51 -17.91 0.55
C PRO A 215 -11.65 -18.07 1.80
N GLN A 216 -12.10 -17.52 2.93
CA GLN A 216 -11.40 -17.67 4.20
C GLN A 216 -11.71 -19.05 4.81
N PRO A 217 -10.73 -19.71 5.46
CA PRO A 217 -10.99 -20.95 6.18
C PRO A 217 -12.01 -20.70 7.29
N ARG A 218 -13.00 -21.59 7.41
CA ARG A 218 -14.14 -21.41 8.31
C ARG A 218 -13.86 -21.91 9.73
N ASN A 219 -12.81 -22.70 9.90
CA ASN A 219 -12.41 -23.30 11.16
C ASN A 219 -10.89 -23.55 11.23
N PRO A 220 -10.32 -23.77 12.43
CA PRO A 220 -8.89 -24.00 12.60
C PRO A 220 -8.33 -25.21 11.83
N GLU A 221 -9.12 -26.27 11.66
CA GLU A 221 -8.68 -27.46 10.91
C GLU A 221 -8.53 -27.16 9.42
N GLU A 222 -9.44 -26.37 8.84
CA GLU A 222 -9.36 -25.87 7.47
C GLU A 222 -8.17 -24.92 7.30
N ALA A 223 -7.94 -24.02 8.26
CA ALA A 223 -6.78 -23.14 8.27
C ALA A 223 -5.45 -23.92 8.30
N ALA A 224 -5.37 -25.00 9.10
CA ALA A 224 -4.19 -25.86 9.17
C ALA A 224 -3.88 -26.60 7.86
N ARG A 225 -4.91 -26.85 7.03
CA ARG A 225 -4.76 -27.46 5.69
C ARG A 225 -4.43 -26.44 4.61
N TRP A 226 -4.75 -25.17 4.83
CA TRP A 226 -4.68 -24.10 3.82
C TRP A 226 -3.30 -23.94 3.18
N GLY A 227 -2.24 -23.90 3.99
CA GLY A 227 -0.86 -23.76 3.52
C GLY A 227 -0.30 -24.99 2.79
N ARG A 228 -1.05 -26.09 2.74
CA ARG A 228 -0.69 -27.32 2.00
C ARG A 228 -1.46 -27.47 0.69
N LEU A 229 -2.45 -26.60 0.44
CA LEU A 229 -3.19 -26.62 -0.81
C LEU A 229 -2.31 -26.12 -1.95
N PRO A 230 -2.45 -26.67 -3.16
CA PRO A 230 -1.77 -26.12 -4.32
C PRO A 230 -2.23 -24.68 -4.55
N SER A 231 -1.26 -23.82 -4.83
CA SER A 231 -1.50 -22.44 -5.21
C SER A 231 -1.57 -22.31 -6.73
N ARG A 232 -2.43 -21.44 -7.23
CA ARG A 232 -2.45 -21.02 -8.63
C ARG A 232 -2.57 -19.51 -8.73
N THR A 233 -2.06 -18.95 -9.81
CA THR A 233 -2.26 -17.53 -10.13
C THR A 233 -3.58 -17.36 -10.87
N VAL A 234 -4.39 -16.40 -10.44
CA VAL A 234 -5.59 -15.94 -11.12
C VAL A 234 -5.51 -14.42 -11.29
N THR A 235 -6.24 -13.90 -12.27
CA THR A 235 -6.35 -12.45 -12.47
C THR A 235 -7.74 -11.96 -12.10
N ILE A 236 -7.80 -10.74 -11.56
CA ILE A 236 -9.04 -9.97 -11.39
C ILE A 236 -8.93 -8.61 -12.08
N PRO A 237 -10.03 -8.06 -12.60
CA PRO A 237 -10.01 -6.76 -13.25
C PRO A 237 -9.70 -5.63 -12.25
N VAL A 238 -8.97 -4.64 -12.74
CA VAL A 238 -8.73 -3.36 -12.06
C VAL A 238 -9.57 -2.30 -12.76
N TYR A 239 -10.47 -1.66 -12.03
CA TYR A 239 -11.42 -0.67 -12.50
C TYR A 239 -10.98 0.77 -12.19
N ALA A 240 -11.53 1.74 -12.91
CA ALA A 240 -11.54 3.13 -12.49
C ALA A 240 -12.49 3.34 -11.29
N SER A 241 -12.51 4.55 -10.71
CA SER A 241 -13.40 4.89 -9.58
C SER A 241 -14.90 4.81 -9.91
N ASP A 242 -15.26 4.79 -11.19
CA ASP A 242 -16.64 4.56 -11.64
C ASP A 242 -17.08 3.10 -11.43
N GLY A 243 -16.14 2.19 -11.11
CA GLY A 243 -16.27 0.75 -10.90
C GLY A 243 -16.68 -0.06 -12.15
N THR A 244 -16.70 0.56 -13.33
CA THR A 244 -17.11 -0.06 -14.61
C THR A 244 -16.00 -0.04 -15.65
N THR A 245 -15.20 1.02 -15.70
CA THR A 245 -14.13 1.15 -16.69
C THR A 245 -12.95 0.28 -16.30
N VAL A 246 -12.65 -0.77 -17.08
CA VAL A 246 -11.51 -1.66 -16.83
C VAL A 246 -10.20 -1.00 -17.32
N LEU A 247 -9.22 -0.90 -16.43
CA LEU A 247 -7.90 -0.29 -16.64
C LEU A 247 -6.78 -1.33 -16.81
N GLY A 248 -6.98 -2.55 -16.32
CA GLY A 248 -6.02 -3.63 -16.39
C GLY A 248 -6.43 -4.83 -15.54
N GLU A 249 -5.45 -5.65 -15.19
CA GLU A 249 -5.66 -6.86 -14.38
C GLU A 249 -4.68 -6.88 -13.20
N PHE A 250 -5.12 -7.45 -12.08
CA PHE A 250 -4.31 -7.68 -10.89
C PHE A 250 -4.15 -9.18 -10.67
N GLU A 251 -2.91 -9.63 -10.47
CA GLU A 251 -2.60 -11.03 -10.23
C GLU A 251 -2.73 -11.38 -8.75
N LEU A 252 -3.40 -12.50 -8.49
CA LEU A 252 -3.61 -13.07 -7.18
C LEU A 252 -3.09 -14.51 -7.14
N THR A 253 -2.38 -14.84 -6.08
CA THR A 253 -2.08 -16.24 -5.76
C THR A 253 -3.18 -16.79 -4.85
N VAL A 254 -3.97 -17.73 -5.36
CA VAL A 254 -5.07 -18.36 -4.63
C VAL A 254 -4.75 -19.81 -4.31
N HIS A 255 -5.09 -20.23 -3.09
CA HIS A 255 -4.96 -21.61 -2.64
C HIS A 255 -6.31 -22.28 -2.84
N SER A 256 -6.37 -23.37 -3.61
CA SER A 256 -7.62 -24.04 -3.92
C SER A 256 -7.46 -25.56 -3.89
N PRO A 257 -8.42 -26.31 -3.31
CA PRO A 257 -8.42 -27.76 -3.37
C PRO A 257 -8.69 -28.29 -4.79
N ASP A 258 -9.31 -27.50 -5.67
CA ASP A 258 -9.89 -28.01 -6.92
C ASP A 258 -9.02 -27.80 -8.17
N GLY A 259 -7.90 -27.06 -8.12
CA GLY A 259 -6.94 -26.94 -9.24
C GLY A 259 -7.50 -26.44 -10.60
N VAL A 260 -8.80 -26.19 -10.73
CA VAL A 260 -9.50 -25.88 -11.97
C VAL A 260 -10.23 -24.56 -11.79
N ALA A 261 -10.03 -23.65 -12.75
CA ALA A 261 -10.73 -22.37 -12.78
C ALA A 261 -12.25 -22.59 -12.85
N PRO A 262 -13.08 -21.78 -12.15
CA PRO A 262 -14.45 -21.63 -12.61
C PRO A 262 -14.39 -21.07 -14.04
N ALA A 263 -15.00 -21.79 -14.98
CA ALA A 263 -15.12 -21.33 -16.34
C ALA A 263 -15.71 -19.91 -16.32
N ALA A 264 -15.07 -18.99 -17.03
CA ALA A 264 -15.69 -17.72 -17.38
C ALA A 264 -17.07 -18.06 -17.97
N THR A 265 -18.14 -17.71 -17.26
CA THR A 265 -19.49 -17.69 -17.80
C THR A 265 -19.55 -16.56 -18.81
N ASN A 266 -18.94 -16.78 -19.97
CA ASN A 266 -19.32 -16.07 -21.18
C ASN A 266 -20.79 -16.42 -21.41
N GLY A 267 -21.63 -15.39 -21.36
CA GLY A 267 -23.02 -15.51 -21.76
C GLY A 267 -23.08 -15.92 -23.23
N GLU A 268 -23.11 -17.22 -23.48
CA GLU A 268 -23.44 -17.76 -24.78
C GLU A 268 -24.94 -18.04 -24.79
N THR A 269 -25.64 -17.10 -25.40
CA THR A 269 -27.04 -17.12 -25.80
C THR A 269 -27.47 -18.51 -26.29
N GLU A 270 -28.41 -19.13 -25.58
CA GLU A 270 -29.13 -20.33 -26.00
C GLU A 270 -29.81 -20.06 -27.37
N PRO A 271 -29.52 -20.82 -28.44
CA PRO A 271 -30.31 -20.75 -29.66
C PRO A 271 -31.62 -21.53 -29.47
N PRO A 272 -32.76 -21.05 -30.00
CA PRO A 272 -34.07 -21.60 -29.70
C PRO A 272 -34.26 -23.01 -30.27
N ARG A 273 -34.88 -23.88 -29.46
CA ARG A 273 -35.41 -25.19 -29.85
C ARG A 273 -36.25 -25.08 -31.12
N GLN A 274 -35.78 -25.64 -32.23
CA GLN A 274 -36.65 -25.97 -33.34
C GLN A 274 -37.44 -27.23 -32.99
N GLY A 275 -38.73 -27.06 -32.77
CA GLY A 275 -39.68 -28.15 -32.84
C GLY A 275 -39.77 -28.68 -34.27
N SER A 276 -39.89 -29.99 -34.40
CA SER A 276 -40.40 -30.61 -35.63
C SER A 276 -41.29 -31.76 -35.19
N ALA A 277 -42.59 -31.52 -35.38
CA ALA A 277 -43.64 -32.50 -35.23
C ALA A 277 -43.59 -33.50 -36.41
N SER A 278 -43.67 -34.78 -36.04
CA SER A 278 -44.51 -35.86 -36.59
C SER A 278 -44.98 -35.81 -38.05
N THR A 279 -44.71 -36.91 -38.78
CA THR A 279 -45.55 -37.67 -39.75
C THR A 279 -44.59 -38.67 -40.44
N SER A 280 -44.86 -39.96 -40.69
CA SER A 280 -45.99 -40.88 -40.57
C SER A 280 -45.42 -42.30 -40.60
#